data_AF-A0A661F1B9-F1
#
_entry.id   AF-A0A661F1B9-F1
#
_cell.length_a   1.000
_cell.length_b   1.000
_cell.length_c   1.000
_cell.angle_alpha   90.00
_cell.angle_beta   90.00
_cell.angle_gamma   90.00
#
_symmetry.space_group_name_H-M   'P 1'
#
loop_
_entity.id
_entity.type
_entity.pdbx_description
1 polymer ?
#
loop_
_entity_poly.entity_id
_entity_poly.type
_entity_poly.pdbx_seq_one_letter_code
_entity_poly.pdbx_strand_id
1 'polypeptide(L)'
;MDKKRIYLLLTALFSMFLLLSCAVTENRDSELQYAEKTQDDLVLQFIGKNFDQLRSEMAVGEGKVLTRLATLLAIKEENKQRFYALSRNNFNQLFVSSETTSAELLANLHREMRLAKIF
;
A
#
# COMPACT_ATOMS: atom_id res chain seq x y z
N MET A 1 -35.89 -34.60 28.94
CA MET A 1 -35.18 -34.16 27.71
C MET A 1 -33.70 -34.27 27.99
N ASP A 2 -33.02 -35.23 27.35
CA ASP A 2 -31.65 -35.63 27.71
C ASP A 2 -30.62 -34.57 27.31
N LYS A 3 -29.69 -34.22 28.20
CA LYS A 3 -28.64 -33.21 27.96
C LYS A 3 -27.80 -33.51 26.70
N LYS A 4 -27.64 -34.79 26.38
CA LYS A 4 -26.95 -35.27 25.16
C LYS A 4 -27.71 -34.93 23.87
N ARG A 5 -29.04 -34.90 23.92
CA ARG A 5 -29.90 -34.54 22.77
C ARG A 5 -29.89 -33.03 22.51
N ILE A 6 -29.76 -32.23 23.57
CA ILE A 6 -29.68 -30.76 23.47
C ILE A 6 -28.32 -30.34 22.89
N TYR A 7 -27.21 -30.95 23.32
CA TYR A 7 -25.89 -30.67 22.77
C TYR A 7 -25.78 -31.05 21.29
N LEU A 8 -26.36 -32.19 20.88
CA LEU A 8 -26.35 -32.63 19.49
C LEU A 8 -27.09 -31.65 18.55
N LEU A 9 -28.22 -31.09 19.02
CA LEU A 9 -28.99 -30.10 18.27
C LEU A 9 -28.29 -28.74 18.22
N LEU A 10 -27.61 -28.33 19.30
CA LEU A 10 -26.86 -27.08 19.36
C LEU A 10 -25.62 -27.09 18.45
N THR A 11 -24.89 -28.22 18.39
CA THR A 11 -23.76 -28.39 17.47
C THR A 11 -24.20 -28.46 16.01
N ALA A 12 -25.35 -29.09 15.73
CA ALA A 12 -25.90 -29.14 14.38
C ALA A 12 -26.34 -27.76 13.87
N LEU A 13 -26.93 -26.93 14.74
CA LEU A 13 -27.29 -25.54 14.41
C LEU A 13 -26.07 -24.65 14.17
N PHE A 14 -24.99 -24.82 14.95
CA PHE A 14 -23.73 -24.10 14.74
C PHE A 14 -23.01 -24.53 13.45
N SER A 15 -23.06 -25.82 13.11
CA SER A 15 -22.54 -26.35 11.84
C SER A 15 -23.37 -25.92 10.63
N MET A 16 -24.69 -25.81 10.79
CA MET A 16 -25.60 -25.34 9.74
C MET A 16 -25.45 -23.83 9.49
N PHE A 17 -25.09 -23.06 10.53
CA PHE A 17 -24.72 -21.65 10.41
C PHE A 17 -23.39 -21.46 9.66
N LEU A 18 -22.43 -22.37 9.84
CA LEU A 18 -21.13 -22.34 9.13
C LEU A 18 -21.24 -22.72 7.64
N LEU A 19 -22.24 -23.53 7.27
CA LEU A 19 -22.49 -23.90 5.88
C LEU A 19 -23.31 -22.86 5.10
N LEU A 20 -23.97 -21.91 5.78
CA LEU A 20 -24.68 -20.80 5.13
C LEU A 20 -23.72 -19.68 4.64
N SER A 21 -22.47 -19.67 5.10
CA SER A 21 -21.44 -18.72 4.61
C SER A 21 -20.86 -19.08 3.25
N CYS A 22 -21.16 -20.25 2.66
CA CYS A 22 -20.67 -20.63 1.33
C CYS A 22 -21.66 -20.34 0.19
N ALA A 23 -22.80 -19.70 0.45
CA ALA A 23 -23.85 -19.49 -0.55
C ALA A 23 -24.18 -18.00 -0.73
N VAL A 24 -23.22 -17.20 -1.18
CA VAL A 24 -23.49 -15.85 -1.73
C VAL A 24 -22.68 -15.67 -3.02
N THR A 25 -23.40 -15.90 -4.12
CA THR A 25 -23.35 -15.26 -5.45
C THR A 25 -22.04 -15.29 -6.25
N GLU A 26 -22.00 -15.39 -7.57
CA GLU A 26 -22.93 -15.55 -8.69
C GLU A 26 -22.06 -15.19 -9.89
N ASN A 27 -22.28 -15.85 -11.02
CA ASN A 27 -21.65 -15.52 -12.28
C ASN A 27 -21.93 -14.04 -12.61
N ARG A 28 -20.90 -13.16 -12.62
CA ARG A 28 -21.01 -11.79 -13.13
C ARG A 28 -19.79 -11.42 -13.95
N ASP A 29 -19.86 -11.78 -15.22
CA ASP A 29 -19.17 -11.05 -16.26
C ASP A 29 -19.70 -9.61 -16.26
N SER A 30 -18.83 -8.63 -15.99
CA SER A 30 -19.05 -7.17 -16.02
C SER A 30 -19.76 -6.55 -14.80
N GLU A 31 -19.00 -6.08 -13.79
CA GLU A 31 -19.19 -4.82 -13.01
C GLU A 31 -18.37 -4.82 -11.70
N LEU A 32 -17.57 -3.75 -11.52
CA LEU A 32 -16.92 -3.25 -10.29
C LEU A 32 -15.61 -3.91 -9.80
N GLN A 33 -14.51 -3.35 -10.29
CA GLN A 33 -13.15 -3.51 -9.77
C GLN A 33 -12.99 -2.82 -8.39
N TYR A 34 -13.61 -3.36 -7.35
CA TYR A 34 -13.31 -3.05 -5.94
C TYR A 34 -12.37 -4.12 -5.35
N ALA A 35 -11.22 -4.32 -5.99
CA ALA A 35 -10.12 -5.02 -5.33
C ALA A 35 -9.60 -4.11 -4.21
N GLU A 36 -9.43 -4.64 -3.00
CA GLU A 36 -8.76 -3.95 -1.90
C GLU A 36 -7.38 -3.50 -2.38
N LYS A 37 -7.23 -2.20 -2.64
CA LYS A 37 -6.03 -1.63 -3.24
C LYS A 37 -4.97 -1.50 -2.14
N THR A 38 -3.80 -2.09 -2.35
CA THR A 38 -2.73 -2.03 -1.34
C THR A 38 -2.18 -0.62 -1.20
N GLN A 39 -1.50 -0.33 -0.09
CA GLN A 39 -0.82 0.96 0.09
C GLN A 39 0.19 1.22 -1.04
N ASP A 40 0.95 0.20 -1.45
CA ASP A 40 1.93 0.32 -2.54
C ASP A 40 1.25 0.63 -3.88
N ASP A 41 0.07 0.07 -4.15
CA ASP A 41 -0.69 0.41 -5.36
C ASP A 41 -1.17 1.87 -5.36
N LEU A 42 -1.52 2.42 -4.18
CA LEU A 42 -1.90 3.83 -4.03
C LEU A 42 -0.69 4.74 -4.22
N VAL A 43 0.44 4.39 -3.60
CA VAL A 43 1.71 5.11 -3.75
C VAL A 43 2.18 5.08 -5.20
N LEU A 44 2.14 3.92 -5.85
CA LEU A 44 2.55 3.77 -7.26
C LEU A 44 1.69 4.63 -8.19
N GLN A 45 0.36 4.63 -7.99
CA GLN A 45 -0.53 5.49 -8.77
C GLN A 45 -0.26 6.98 -8.50
N PHE A 46 0.03 7.35 -7.25
CA PHE A 46 0.38 8.72 -6.90
C PHE A 46 1.70 9.15 -7.57
N ILE A 47 2.73 8.30 -7.51
CA ILE A 47 4.01 8.54 -8.17
C ILE A 47 3.81 8.73 -9.67
N GLY A 48 3.07 7.82 -10.33
CA GLY A 48 2.82 7.91 -11.77
C GLY A 48 2.14 9.21 -12.18
N LYS A 49 1.14 9.67 -11.42
CA LYS A 49 0.42 10.93 -11.69
C LYS A 49 1.26 12.18 -11.47
N ASN A 50 2.33 12.10 -10.68
CA ASN A 50 3.11 13.27 -10.28
C ASN A 50 4.62 13.12 -10.58
N PHE A 51 4.99 12.25 -11.51
CA PHE A 51 6.36 11.76 -11.66
C PHE A 51 7.38 12.88 -11.92
N ASP A 52 7.10 13.79 -12.85
CA ASP A 52 8.03 14.88 -13.19
C ASP A 52 8.16 15.92 -12.07
N GLN A 53 7.06 16.21 -11.39
CA GLN A 53 7.06 17.09 -10.23
C GLN A 53 7.83 16.45 -9.06
N LEU A 54 7.62 15.15 -8.80
CA LEU A 54 8.38 14.40 -7.81
C LEU A 54 9.87 14.40 -8.13
N ARG A 55 10.25 14.20 -9.39
CA ARG A 55 11.65 14.28 -9.81
C ARG A 55 12.27 15.62 -9.43
N SER A 56 11.59 16.72 -9.74
CA SER A 56 12.08 18.07 -9.42
C SER A 56 12.14 18.33 -7.91
N GLU A 57 11.09 17.99 -7.16
CA GLU A 57 11.01 18.19 -5.71
C GLU A 57 11.98 17.29 -4.94
N MET A 58 12.18 16.05 -5.38
CA MET A 58 13.17 15.13 -4.79
C MET A 58 14.60 15.59 -5.05
N ALA A 59 14.89 16.20 -6.19
CA ALA A 59 16.23 16.77 -6.46
C ALA A 59 16.59 17.89 -5.49
N VAL A 60 15.61 18.66 -5.00
CA VAL A 60 15.81 19.73 -4.01
C VAL A 60 15.63 19.22 -2.57
N GLY A 61 14.89 18.13 -2.39
CA GLY A 61 14.51 17.58 -1.09
C GLY A 61 13.35 18.34 -0.44
N GLU A 62 12.58 19.11 -1.19
CA GLU A 62 11.49 19.93 -0.67
C GLU A 62 10.34 20.02 -1.67
N GLY A 63 9.12 20.20 -1.17
CA GLY A 63 7.96 20.45 -2.01
C GLY A 63 6.68 19.77 -1.54
N LYS A 64 5.56 20.20 -2.11
CA LYS A 64 4.22 19.77 -1.67
C LYS A 64 3.91 18.34 -2.09
N VAL A 65 4.36 17.91 -3.26
CA VAL A 65 4.13 16.55 -3.77
C VAL A 65 5.01 15.55 -3.02
N LEU A 66 6.28 15.88 -2.80
CA LEU A 66 7.18 15.08 -1.96
C LEU A 66 6.66 14.95 -0.53
N THR A 67 6.10 16.03 0.04
CA THR A 67 5.47 15.99 1.37
C THR A 67 4.28 15.05 1.41
N ARG A 68 3.41 15.08 0.40
CA ARG A 68 2.27 14.14 0.30
C ARG A 68 2.72 12.70 0.11
N LEU A 69 3.78 12.46 -0.67
CA LEU A 69 4.37 11.14 -0.81
C LEU A 69 4.83 10.57 0.53
N ALA A 70 5.48 11.38 1.37
CA ALA A 70 5.87 10.97 2.72
C ALA A 70 4.66 10.56 3.59
N THR A 71 3.56 11.29 3.49
CA THR A 71 2.31 10.94 4.18
C THR A 71 1.71 9.63 3.67
N LEU A 72 1.70 9.39 2.35
CA LEU A 72 1.20 8.14 1.77
C LEU A 72 2.06 6.93 2.12
N LEU A 73 3.36 7.13 2.29
CA LEU A 73 4.30 6.12 2.79
C LEU A 73 4.22 5.92 4.31
N ALA A 74 3.29 6.61 5.00
CA ALA A 74 3.13 6.58 6.45
C ALA A 74 4.42 6.91 7.24
N ILE A 75 5.27 7.80 6.70
CA ILE A 75 6.49 8.23 7.37
C ILE A 75 6.14 9.11 8.57
N LYS A 76 6.59 8.70 9.75
CA LYS A 76 6.41 9.45 11.00
C LYS A 76 6.97 10.87 10.91
N GLU A 77 6.36 11.81 11.60
CA GLU A 77 6.74 13.23 11.54
C GLU A 77 8.22 13.45 11.88
N GLU A 78 8.74 12.79 12.91
CA GLU A 78 10.14 12.87 13.33
C GLU A 78 11.13 12.37 12.25
N ASN A 79 10.65 11.57 11.30
CA ASN A 79 11.46 10.99 10.23
C ASN A 79 11.30 11.72 8.89
N LYS A 80 10.36 12.66 8.74
CA LYS A 80 10.11 13.33 7.45
C LYS A 80 11.30 14.14 6.96
N GLN A 81 11.97 14.89 7.84
CA GLN A 81 13.18 15.62 7.46
C GLN A 81 14.28 14.69 6.95
N ARG A 82 14.42 13.50 7.56
CA ARG A 82 15.39 12.48 7.11
C ARG A 82 15.00 11.92 5.75
N PHE A 83 13.71 11.69 5.49
CA PHE A 83 13.20 11.25 4.19
C PHE A 83 13.45 12.28 3.08
N TYR A 84 13.23 13.56 3.37
CA TYR A 84 13.51 14.67 2.45
C TYR A 84 15.00 14.81 2.12
N ALA A 85 15.86 14.71 3.13
CA ALA A 85 17.30 14.67 2.91
C ALA A 85 17.72 13.43 2.12
N LEU A 86 17.11 12.27 2.39
CA LEU A 86 17.38 11.02 1.67
C LEU A 86 17.03 11.13 0.18
N SER A 87 15.88 11.72 -0.16
CA SER A 87 15.47 11.84 -1.56
C SER A 87 16.41 12.72 -2.37
N ARG A 88 16.89 13.83 -1.78
CA ARG A 88 17.92 14.68 -2.39
C ARG A 88 19.27 13.99 -2.49
N ASN A 89 19.79 13.50 -1.36
CA ASN A 89 21.16 13.01 -1.29
C ASN A 89 21.37 11.74 -2.12
N ASN A 90 20.30 10.96 -2.34
CA ASN A 90 20.33 9.73 -3.13
C ASN A 90 19.60 9.88 -4.46
N PHE A 91 19.44 11.10 -4.98
CA PHE A 91 18.67 11.37 -6.20
C PHE A 91 19.06 10.46 -7.38
N ASN A 92 20.36 10.31 -7.63
CA ASN A 92 20.87 9.45 -8.71
C ASN A 92 20.60 7.95 -8.49
N GLN A 93 20.38 7.53 -7.24
CA GLN A 93 19.99 6.16 -6.89
C GLN A 93 18.48 5.93 -7.00
N LEU A 94 17.70 7.01 -6.94
CA LEU A 94 16.24 7.00 -7.12
C LEU A 94 15.87 7.07 -8.61
N PHE A 95 16.56 7.93 -9.36
CA PHE A 95 16.41 8.14 -10.80
C PHE A 95 17.68 7.70 -11.53
N VAL A 96 17.83 6.38 -11.71
CA VAL A 96 19.05 5.75 -12.25
C VAL A 96 19.29 6.13 -13.72
N SER A 97 18.23 6.45 -14.46
CA SER A 97 18.28 6.88 -15.86
C SER A 97 17.12 7.83 -16.23
N SER A 98 17.18 8.43 -17.41
CA SER A 98 16.07 9.22 -17.98
C SER A 98 14.78 8.41 -18.09
N GLU A 99 14.91 7.10 -18.35
CA GLU A 99 13.81 6.15 -18.56
C GLU A 99 13.30 5.50 -17.27
N THR A 100 13.76 5.95 -16.09
CA THR A 100 13.29 5.42 -14.81
C THR A 100 11.76 5.47 -14.76
N THR A 101 11.14 4.33 -14.48
CA THR A 101 9.68 4.20 -14.37
C THR A 101 9.20 4.51 -12.94
N SER A 102 7.90 4.70 -12.76
CA SER A 102 7.31 4.89 -11.42
C SER A 102 7.50 3.68 -10.51
N ALA A 103 7.46 2.47 -11.06
CA ALA A 103 7.67 1.23 -10.31
C ALA A 103 9.13 1.11 -9.84
N GLU A 104 10.08 1.42 -10.72
CA GLU A 104 11.51 1.44 -10.37
C GLU A 104 11.80 2.53 -9.32
N LEU A 105 11.23 3.73 -9.47
CA LEU A 105 11.36 4.78 -8.46
C LEU A 105 10.87 4.32 -7.09
N LEU A 106 9.68 3.68 -7.01
CA LEU A 106 9.15 3.16 -5.76
C LEU A 106 10.06 2.07 -5.15
N ALA A 107 10.54 1.14 -5.98
CA ALA A 107 11.46 0.08 -5.54
C ALA A 107 12.79 0.66 -5.02
N ASN A 108 13.36 1.63 -5.73
CA ASN A 108 14.58 2.32 -5.35
C ASN A 108 14.39 3.11 -4.05
N LEU A 109 13.27 3.79 -3.90
CA LEU A 109 12.94 4.55 -2.70
C LEU A 109 12.82 3.63 -1.47
N HIS A 110 12.10 2.52 -1.59
CA HIS A 110 12.02 1.52 -0.53
C HIS A 110 13.39 0.93 -0.17
N ARG A 111 14.26 0.71 -1.16
CA ARG A 111 15.63 0.25 -0.93
C ARG A 111 16.42 1.26 -0.10
N GLU A 112 16.44 2.53 -0.49
CA GLU A 112 17.16 3.58 0.21
C GLU A 112 16.61 3.83 1.63
N MET A 113 15.27 3.82 1.80
CA MET A 113 14.63 3.95 3.12
C MET A 113 15.01 2.81 4.07
N ARG A 114 15.13 1.57 3.58
CA ARG A 114 15.64 0.43 4.36
C ARG A 114 17.09 0.62 4.79
N LEU A 115 17.97 1.05 3.89
CA LEU A 115 19.38 1.30 4.22
C LEU A 115 19.52 2.41 5.28
N ALA A 116 18.72 3.46 5.17
CA ALA A 116 18.72 4.59 6.08
C ALA A 116 17.89 4.36 7.37
N LYS A 117 17.18 3.23 7.50
CA LYS A 117 16.28 2.95 8.64
C LYS A 117 15.27 4.09 8.86
N ILE A 118 14.48 4.39 7.84
CA ILE A 118 13.39 5.39 7.86
C ILE A 118 12.05 4.66 7.80
N PHE A 119 11.52 4.26 8.97
CA PHE A 119 10.16 3.72 9.19
C PHE A 119 9.69 4.04 10.62
#